data_AF-A0A921Z3F1-F1
#
_entry.id   AF-A0A921Z3F1-F1
#
_cell.length_a   1.000
_cell.length_b   1.000
_cell.length_c   1.000
_cell.angle_alpha   90.00
_cell.angle_beta   90.00
_cell.angle_gamma   90.00
#
_symmetry.space_group_name_H-M   'P 1'
#
loop_
_entity.id
_entity.type
_entity.pdbx_description
1 polymer ?
#
loop_
_entity_poly.entity_id
_entity_poly.type
_entity_poly.pdbx_seq_one_letter_code
_entity_poly.pdbx_strand_id
1 'polypeptide(L)'
;MELNGLAVRLQSECKPETCTQMTATEQWIFLCAAHKTPKECPAIDYTRHTLDGAACLLNSNKYFPSRVSIKESSVAKLGSVCRRVYRIFSHAYFHHRAIFDAFEKETHLCKRFTFFVTKYAIISKDILILPKLDDEVPITPAVGESEA
;
A
#
# COMPACT_ATOMS: atom_id res chain seq x y z
N MET A 1 7.56 9.60 3.72
CA MET A 1 6.49 8.59 3.52
C MET A 1 7.20 7.24 3.40
N GLU A 2 7.03 6.32 4.35
CA GLU A 2 7.80 5.05 4.41
C GLU A 2 7.68 4.22 3.12
N LEU A 3 6.53 4.31 2.43
CA LEU A 3 6.27 3.64 1.15
C LEU A 3 7.24 4.07 0.02
N ASN A 4 7.81 5.27 0.08
CA ASN A 4 8.84 5.69 -0.88
C ASN A 4 10.09 4.82 -0.77
N GLY A 5 10.38 4.26 0.41
CA GLY A 5 11.49 3.33 0.60
C GLY A 5 11.32 2.05 -0.22
N LEU A 6 10.11 1.49 -0.25
CA LEU A 6 9.81 0.33 -1.09
C LEU A 6 9.94 0.67 -2.58
N ALA A 7 9.44 1.83 -3.01
CA ALA A 7 9.53 2.24 -4.41
C ALA A 7 10.98 2.41 -4.88
N VAL A 8 11.86 2.96 -4.03
CA VAL A 8 13.30 3.07 -4.33
C VAL A 8 13.94 1.69 -4.46
N ARG A 9 13.63 0.74 -3.58
CA ARG A 9 14.15 -0.65 -3.69
C ARG A 9 13.62 -1.35 -4.95
N LEU A 10 12.36 -1.12 -5.33
CA LEU A 10 11.81 -1.67 -6.56
C LEU A 10 12.47 -1.09 -7.81
N GLN A 11 12.95 0.15 -7.78
CA GLN A 11 13.53 0.81 -8.96
C GLN A 11 14.79 0.09 -9.52
N SER A 12 15.51 -0.70 -8.71
CA SER A 12 16.66 -1.46 -9.18
C SER A 12 16.28 -2.69 -10.02
N GLU A 13 15.12 -3.29 -9.77
CA GLU A 13 14.72 -4.58 -10.36
C GLU A 13 13.42 -4.52 -11.19
N CYS A 14 12.44 -3.73 -10.77
CA CYS A 14 11.16 -3.55 -11.45
C CYS A 14 11.35 -2.61 -12.64
N LYS A 15 11.61 -3.18 -13.82
CA LYS A 15 11.82 -2.42 -15.06
C LYS A 15 10.60 -2.49 -15.98
N PRO A 16 10.40 -1.50 -16.87
CA PRO A 16 9.29 -1.52 -17.82
C PRO A 16 9.28 -2.74 -18.75
N GLU A 17 10.43 -3.36 -18.99
CA GLU A 17 10.54 -4.54 -19.87
C GLU A 17 10.12 -5.83 -19.16
N THR A 18 10.33 -5.93 -17.84
CA THR A 18 9.96 -7.10 -17.05
C THR A 18 8.55 -7.00 -16.50
N CYS A 19 8.15 -5.80 -16.06
CA CYS A 19 6.88 -5.51 -15.42
C CYS A 19 6.12 -4.48 -16.27
N THR A 20 5.77 -4.91 -17.49
CA THR A 20 5.11 -4.08 -18.52
C THR A 20 3.72 -3.59 -18.09
N GLN A 21 3.09 -4.29 -17.15
CA GLN A 21 1.77 -3.98 -16.60
C GLN A 21 1.78 -4.08 -15.07
N MET A 22 0.92 -3.31 -14.43
CA MET A 22 0.69 -3.38 -12.98
C MET A 22 -0.25 -4.54 -12.64
N THR A 23 0.31 -5.68 -12.27
CA THR A 23 -0.41 -6.89 -11.85
C THR A 23 0.06 -7.36 -10.47
N ALA A 24 -0.72 -8.25 -9.85
CA ALA A 24 -0.29 -8.99 -8.66
C ALA A 24 -0.52 -10.50 -8.84
N THR A 25 -1.56 -10.87 -9.57
CA THR A 25 -1.79 -12.24 -10.07
C THR A 25 -2.10 -12.17 -11.55
N GLU A 26 -2.14 -13.31 -12.23
CA GLU A 26 -2.47 -13.40 -13.66
C GLU A 26 -3.95 -13.09 -13.97
N GLN A 27 -4.80 -12.96 -12.93
CA GLN A 27 -6.25 -12.82 -13.11
C GLN A 27 -6.68 -11.40 -13.46
N TRP A 28 -5.97 -10.38 -12.99
CA TRP A 28 -6.43 -8.99 -13.07
C TRP A 28 -5.29 -8.01 -13.28
N ILE A 29 -5.53 -7.03 -14.16
CA ILE A 29 -4.64 -5.89 -14.41
C ILE A 29 -5.15 -4.66 -13.67
N PHE A 30 -4.27 -3.96 -12.98
CA PHE A 30 -4.59 -2.71 -12.31
C PHE A 30 -4.38 -1.51 -13.23
N LEU A 31 -5.48 -0.92 -13.71
CA LEU A 31 -5.42 0.29 -14.53
C LEU A 31 -5.01 1.53 -13.72
N CYS A 32 -4.18 2.37 -14.33
CA CYS A 32 -3.64 3.59 -13.75
C CYS A 32 -4.62 4.76 -13.89
N ALA A 33 -5.01 5.36 -12.76
CA ALA A 33 -5.96 6.48 -12.69
C ALA A 33 -5.31 7.87 -12.84
N ALA A 34 -4.00 7.96 -13.08
CA ALA A 34 -3.32 9.25 -13.31
C ALA A 34 -3.61 9.84 -14.70
N HIS A 35 -4.27 9.08 -15.56
CA HIS A 35 -4.60 9.46 -16.93
C HIS A 35 -6.08 9.84 -17.05
N LYS A 36 -6.42 10.67 -18.07
CA LYS A 36 -7.81 11.07 -18.34
C LYS A 36 -8.76 9.87 -18.47
N THR A 37 -8.30 8.85 -19.18
CA THR A 37 -8.95 7.54 -19.26
C THR A 37 -8.01 6.52 -18.60
N PRO A 38 -8.48 5.72 -17.62
CA PRO A 38 -7.65 4.71 -16.99
C PRO A 38 -7.02 3.79 -18.04
N LYS A 39 -5.70 3.61 -17.96
CA LYS A 39 -4.95 2.80 -18.91
C LYS A 39 -3.89 1.97 -18.22
N GLU A 40 -3.35 1.01 -18.93
CA GLU A 40 -2.24 0.19 -18.47
C GLU A 40 -0.96 1.03 -18.38
N CYS A 41 -0.16 0.75 -17.38
CA CYS A 41 1.17 1.31 -17.18
C CYS A 41 2.11 0.21 -16.70
N PRO A 42 3.41 0.30 -17.03
CA PRO A 42 4.43 -0.45 -16.33
C PRO A 42 4.30 -0.32 -14.82
N ALA A 43 4.61 -1.37 -14.08
CA ALA A 43 4.39 -1.41 -12.63
C ALA A 43 5.18 -0.32 -11.88
N ILE A 44 6.40 0.00 -12.35
CA ILE A 44 7.21 1.08 -11.77
C ILE A 44 6.59 2.46 -12.02
N ASP A 45 6.04 2.70 -13.21
CA ASP A 45 5.34 3.94 -13.54
C ASP A 45 4.03 4.06 -12.77
N TYR A 46 3.28 2.96 -12.64
CA TYR A 46 2.09 2.91 -11.80
C TYR A 46 2.40 3.28 -10.35
N THR A 47 3.49 2.73 -9.81
CA THR A 47 3.96 2.99 -8.45
C THR A 47 4.26 4.48 -8.28
N ARG A 48 5.05 5.07 -9.19
CA ARG A 48 5.37 6.50 -9.19
C ARG A 48 4.10 7.37 -9.28
N HIS A 49 3.24 7.11 -10.26
CA HIS A 49 1.99 7.84 -10.45
C HIS A 49 1.08 7.77 -9.22
N THR A 50 1.04 6.63 -8.54
CA THR A 50 0.27 6.44 -7.31
C THR A 50 0.83 7.27 -6.17
N LEU A 51 2.15 7.26 -5.97
CA LEU A 51 2.83 8.02 -4.91
C LEU A 51 2.69 9.53 -5.12
N ASP A 52 2.97 10.00 -6.33
CA ASP A 52 2.83 11.41 -6.70
C ASP A 52 1.38 11.87 -6.55
N GLY A 53 0.43 11.05 -7.01
CA GLY A 53 -1.00 11.31 -6.88
C GLY A 53 -1.48 11.33 -5.42
N ALA A 54 -0.95 10.45 -4.58
CA ALA A 54 -1.24 10.43 -3.14
C ALA A 54 -0.69 11.69 -2.45
N ALA A 55 0.56 12.05 -2.72
CA ALA A 55 1.18 13.26 -2.18
C ALA A 55 0.42 14.52 -2.59
N CYS A 56 0.05 14.65 -3.87
CA CYS A 56 -0.73 15.78 -4.37
C CYS A 56 -2.12 15.86 -3.70
N LEU A 57 -2.83 14.73 -3.60
CA LEU A 57 -4.15 14.67 -2.99
C LEU A 57 -4.11 15.04 -1.49
N LEU A 58 -3.22 14.42 -0.72
CA LEU A 58 -3.14 14.64 0.73
C LEU A 58 -2.67 16.05 1.10
N ASN A 59 -1.88 16.69 0.24
CA ASN A 59 -1.44 18.07 0.43
C ASN A 59 -2.40 19.12 -0.16
N SER A 60 -3.45 18.71 -0.87
CA SER A 60 -4.38 19.63 -1.51
C SER A 60 -5.32 20.29 -0.49
N ASN A 61 -5.23 21.62 -0.35
CA ASN A 61 -6.17 22.40 0.48
C ASN A 61 -7.62 22.32 0.00
N LYS A 62 -7.86 21.89 -1.24
CA LYS A 62 -9.22 21.65 -1.77
C LYS A 62 -9.90 20.46 -1.09
N TYR A 63 -9.15 19.38 -0.88
CA TYR A 63 -9.68 18.12 -0.33
C TYR A 63 -9.36 17.98 1.16
N PHE A 64 -8.21 18.47 1.61
CA PHE A 64 -7.77 18.43 3.00
C PHE A 64 -7.40 19.84 3.46
N PRO A 65 -8.39 20.74 3.65
CA PRO A 65 -8.16 22.14 4.08
C PRO A 65 -7.67 22.25 5.52
N SER A 66 -7.87 21.21 6.34
CA SER A 66 -7.47 21.15 7.74
C SER A 66 -6.54 19.96 7.96
N ARG A 67 -5.60 20.11 8.90
CA ARG A 67 -4.68 19.04 9.34
C ARG A 67 -5.17 18.33 10.61
N VAL A 68 -6.22 18.87 11.24
CA VAL A 68 -6.80 18.34 12.50
C VAL A 68 -8.22 17.80 12.31
N SER A 69 -8.88 18.12 11.20
CA SER A 69 -10.23 17.66 10.88
C SER A 69 -10.32 17.21 9.43
N ILE A 70 -10.96 16.05 9.22
CA ILE A 70 -11.15 15.46 7.90
C ILE A 70 -12.63 15.45 7.59
N LYS A 71 -13.03 16.01 6.44
CA LYS A 71 -14.41 15.94 5.95
C LYS A 71 -14.72 14.51 5.50
N GLU A 72 -15.94 14.06 5.72
CA GLU A 72 -16.40 12.73 5.29
C GLU A 72 -16.19 12.50 3.78
N SER A 73 -16.45 13.52 2.96
CA SER A 73 -16.21 13.47 1.50
C SER A 73 -14.75 13.24 1.11
N SER A 74 -13.81 13.56 2.00
CA SER A 74 -12.37 13.35 1.82
C SER A 74 -11.92 11.96 2.27
N VAL A 75 -12.65 11.32 3.20
CA VAL A 75 -12.41 9.93 3.63
C VAL A 75 -12.56 8.96 2.45
N ALA A 76 -13.57 9.16 1.60
CA ALA A 76 -13.75 8.37 0.38
C ALA A 76 -12.54 8.47 -0.58
N LYS A 77 -11.85 9.62 -0.61
CA LYS A 77 -10.63 9.82 -1.41
C LYS A 77 -9.44 9.06 -0.81
N LEU A 78 -9.35 8.99 0.52
CA LEU A 78 -8.35 8.18 1.22
C LEU A 78 -8.47 6.70 0.86
N GLY A 79 -9.70 6.15 0.85
CA GLY A 79 -9.93 4.76 0.44
C GLY A 79 -9.41 4.44 -0.97
N SER A 80 -9.56 5.36 -1.93
CA SER A 80 -9.01 5.21 -3.28
C SER A 80 -7.47 5.20 -3.30
N VAL A 81 -6.82 6.00 -2.46
CA VAL A 81 -5.35 5.95 -2.30
C VAL A 81 -4.93 4.64 -1.66
N CYS A 82 -5.55 4.26 -0.55
CA CYS A 82 -5.20 3.05 0.17
C CYS A 82 -5.32 1.79 -0.72
N ARG A 83 -6.37 1.67 -1.53
CA ARG A 83 -6.49 0.55 -2.49
C ARG A 83 -5.35 0.51 -3.50
N ARG A 84 -4.90 1.67 -3.99
CA ARG A 84 -3.78 1.75 -4.94
C ARG A 84 -2.44 1.44 -4.27
N VAL A 85 -2.24 1.89 -3.05
CA VAL A 85 -1.07 1.52 -2.23
C VAL A 85 -1.02 0.02 -1.98
N TYR A 86 -2.16 -0.60 -1.65
CA TYR A 86 -2.23 -2.05 -1.45
C TYR A 86 -1.83 -2.86 -2.70
N ARG A 87 -2.15 -2.35 -3.90
CA ARG A 87 -1.70 -2.96 -5.16
C ARG A 87 -0.19 -2.95 -5.31
N ILE A 88 0.50 -1.92 -4.83
CA ILE A 88 1.96 -1.85 -4.83
C ILE A 88 2.55 -2.93 -3.93
N PHE A 89 2.02 -3.11 -2.72
CA PHE A 89 2.43 -4.21 -1.84
C PHE A 89 2.18 -5.58 -2.48
N SER A 90 1.01 -5.75 -3.10
CA SER A 90 0.65 -6.99 -3.77
C SER A 90 1.60 -7.30 -4.93
N HIS A 91 1.89 -6.31 -5.78
CA HIS A 91 2.84 -6.45 -6.87
C HIS A 91 4.24 -6.82 -6.36
N ALA A 92 4.74 -6.10 -5.35
CA ALA A 92 6.04 -6.37 -4.74
C ALA A 92 6.11 -7.80 -4.16
N TYR A 93 5.05 -8.25 -3.49
CA TYR A 93 4.99 -9.59 -2.90
C TYR A 93 5.05 -10.71 -3.95
N PHE A 94 4.26 -10.62 -5.03
CA PHE A 94 4.15 -11.69 -6.01
C PHE A 94 5.23 -11.66 -7.09
N HIS A 95 5.77 -10.49 -7.44
CA HIS A 95 6.75 -10.35 -8.52
C HIS A 95 8.17 -10.02 -8.05
N HIS A 96 8.32 -9.42 -6.85
CA HIS A 96 9.61 -8.97 -6.30
C HIS A 96 9.81 -9.45 -4.86
N ARG A 97 9.60 -10.75 -4.64
CA ARG A 97 9.45 -11.33 -3.31
C ARG A 97 10.61 -11.02 -2.36
N ALA A 98 11.85 -11.13 -2.85
CA ALA A 98 13.04 -10.86 -2.05
C ALA A 98 13.10 -9.41 -1.55
N ILE A 99 12.76 -8.44 -2.41
CA ILE A 99 12.68 -7.02 -2.04
C ILE A 99 11.58 -6.81 -1.00
N PHE A 100 10.40 -7.41 -1.22
CA PHE A 100 9.28 -7.29 -0.30
C PHE A 100 9.63 -7.84 1.09
N ASP A 101 10.16 -9.06 1.18
CA ASP A 101 10.46 -9.70 2.46
C ASP A 101 11.55 -8.93 3.23
N ALA A 102 12.60 -8.47 2.56
CA ALA A 102 13.64 -7.66 3.19
C ALA A 102 13.07 -6.34 3.74
N PHE A 103 12.26 -5.65 2.93
CA PHE A 103 11.63 -4.40 3.34
C PHE A 103 10.61 -4.58 4.47
N GLU A 104 9.79 -5.63 4.41
CA GLU A 104 8.77 -5.91 5.41
C GLU A 104 9.38 -6.38 6.74
N LYS A 105 10.48 -7.14 6.69
CA LYS A 105 11.25 -7.53 7.89
C LYS A 105 11.81 -6.32 8.64
N GLU A 106 12.20 -5.28 7.91
CA GLU A 106 12.77 -4.06 8.53
C GLU A 106 11.70 -3.08 9.02
N THR A 107 10.58 -2.95 8.31
CA THR A 107 9.64 -1.83 8.50
C THR A 107 8.27 -2.24 9.02
N HIS A 108 7.87 -3.51 8.83
CA HIS A 108 6.53 -4.02 9.06
C HIS A 108 5.42 -3.15 8.42
N LEU A 109 5.74 -2.45 7.32
CA LEU A 109 4.88 -1.41 6.77
C LEU A 109 3.61 -2.02 6.16
N CYS A 110 3.72 -3.10 5.40
CA CYS A 110 2.57 -3.76 4.79
C CYS A 110 1.63 -4.34 5.86
N LYS A 111 2.18 -4.92 6.93
CA LYS A 111 1.42 -5.40 8.08
C LYS A 111 0.67 -4.26 8.77
N ARG A 112 1.38 -3.19 9.16
CA ARG A 112 0.78 -2.00 9.81
C ARG A 112 -0.29 -1.36 8.92
N PHE A 113 -0.03 -1.29 7.61
CA PHE A 113 -0.96 -0.76 6.63
C PHE A 113 -2.22 -1.62 6.51
N THR A 114 -2.08 -2.94 6.39
CA THR A 114 -3.20 -3.89 6.30
C THR A 114 -4.06 -3.84 7.56
N PHE A 115 -3.44 -3.76 8.75
CA PHE A 115 -4.16 -3.57 10.01
C PHE A 115 -4.92 -2.24 10.04
N PHE A 116 -4.31 -1.14 9.61
CA PHE A 116 -4.95 0.17 9.55
C PHE A 116 -6.19 0.16 8.63
N VAL A 117 -6.06 -0.33 7.40
CA VAL A 117 -7.17 -0.28 6.43
C VAL A 117 -8.32 -1.21 6.80
N THR A 118 -8.04 -2.31 7.50
CA THR A 118 -9.07 -3.24 7.99
C THR A 118 -9.74 -2.75 9.26
N LYS A 119 -8.98 -2.22 10.23
CA LYS A 119 -9.51 -1.68 11.50
C LYS A 119 -10.53 -0.56 11.28
N TYR A 120 -10.28 0.30 10.30
CA TYR A 120 -11.16 1.41 9.96
C TYR A 120 -12.09 1.13 8.76
N ALA A 121 -12.17 -0.12 8.30
CA ALA A 121 -12.99 -0.53 7.15
C ALA A 121 -12.82 0.36 5.90
N ILE A 122 -11.60 0.88 5.68
CA ILE A 122 -11.27 1.75 4.54
C ILE A 122 -11.27 0.94 3.24
N ILE A 123 -10.97 -0.35 3.35
CA ILE A 123 -10.88 -1.31 2.26
C ILE A 123 -11.68 -2.57 2.63
N SER A 124 -12.42 -3.15 1.67
CA SER A 124 -13.09 -4.45 1.88
C SER A 124 -12.07 -5.58 2.03
N LYS A 125 -12.36 -6.55 2.89
CA LYS A 125 -11.51 -7.73 3.07
C LYS A 125 -11.39 -8.57 1.80
N ASP A 126 -12.39 -8.51 0.91
CA ASP A 126 -12.42 -9.29 -0.33
C ASP A 126 -11.33 -8.92 -1.33
N ILE A 127 -10.75 -7.72 -1.21
CA ILE A 127 -9.66 -7.29 -2.10
C ILE A 127 -8.28 -7.61 -1.51
N LEU A 128 -8.21 -8.12 -0.28
CA LEU A 128 -6.97 -8.46 0.38
C LEU A 128 -6.53 -9.85 -0.07
N ILE A 129 -5.48 -9.90 -0.89
CA ILE A 129 -4.94 -11.13 -1.48
C ILE A 129 -3.63 -11.59 -0.84
N LEU A 130 -3.01 -10.73 -0.03
CA LEU A 130 -1.81 -11.09 0.72
C LEU A 130 -2.19 -12.00 1.90
N PRO A 131 -1.39 -13.05 2.21
CA PRO A 131 -1.60 -13.85 3.41
C PRO A 131 -1.58 -12.98 4.67
N LYS A 132 -2.27 -13.43 5.72
CA LYS A 132 -2.18 -12.76 7.02
C LYS A 132 -0.73 -12.82 7.48
N LEU A 133 -0.08 -11.66 7.58
CA LEU A 133 1.30 -11.52 8.05
C LEU A 133 1.41 -11.72 9.59
N ASP A 134 0.47 -12.47 10.19
CA ASP A 134 0.24 -12.59 11.62
C ASP A 134 0.79 -13.88 12.24
N ASP A 135 1.24 -14.86 11.45
CA ASP A 135 1.64 -16.18 11.98
C ASP A 135 3.08 -16.26 12.56
N GLU A 136 3.84 -15.16 12.64
CA GLU A 136 5.24 -15.16 13.10
C GLU A 136 5.51 -14.20 14.28
N VAL A 137 4.56 -14.01 15.19
CA VAL A 137 4.86 -13.40 16.50
C VAL A 137 4.16 -14.19 17.61
N PRO A 138 4.86 -15.05 18.36
CA PRO A 138 4.38 -15.52 19.65
C PRO A 138 4.16 -14.27 20.51
N ILE A 139 2.90 -13.97 20.79
CA ILE A 139 2.56 -13.05 21.87
C ILE A 139 2.99 -13.77 23.14
N THR A 140 4.23 -13.53 23.60
CA THR A 140 4.57 -13.84 24.98
C THR A 140 3.66 -12.98 25.84
N PRO A 141 2.74 -13.57 26.63
CA PRO A 141 1.94 -12.79 27.55
C PRO A 141 2.89 -12.12 28.53
N ALA A 142 2.75 -10.80 28.70
CA ALA A 142 3.46 -10.05 29.72
C ALA A 142 3.22 -10.72 31.07
N VAL A 143 4.29 -11.25 31.67
CA VAL A 143 4.27 -11.82 33.00
C VAL A 143 4.06 -10.68 33.99
N GLY A 144 3.11 -10.88 34.89
CA GLY A 144 2.37 -9.83 35.57
C GLY A 144 3.15 -9.03 36.60
N GLU A 145 2.73 -7.78 36.75
CA GLU A 145 2.83 -7.03 38.00
C GLU A 145 1.49 -7.17 38.74
N SER A 146 1.50 -7.86 39.87
CA SER A 146 0.59 -7.60 41.00
C SER A 146 1.14 -8.20 42.29
N GLU A 147 1.38 -7.27 43.22
CA GLU A 147 1.17 -7.34 44.67
C GLU A 147 2.07 -8.26 45.53
N ALA A 148 3.04 -7.62 46.19
CA ALA A 148 3.29 -7.73 47.63
C ALA A 148 3.89 -6.43 48.16
#